data_AF-A0A397AVD3-F1
#
_entry.id   AF-A0A397AVD3-F1
#
_cell.length_a   1.000
_cell.length_b   1.000
_cell.length_c   1.000
_cell.angle_alpha   90.00
_cell.angle_beta   90.00
_cell.angle_gamma   90.00
#
_symmetry.space_group_name_H-M   'P 1'
#
loop_
_entity.id
_entity.type
_entity.pdbx_description
1 polymer ?
#
loop_
_entity_poly.entity_id
_entity_poly.type
_entity_poly.pdbx_seq_one_letter_code
_entity_poly.pdbx_strand_id
1 'polypeptide(L)' 'MLDNFEPPQLKQVAATLKQQFPHLLIEASGGITIDTMGDYVSPHVDIISQGKLTQGYGFVDFSLKIQKSEGILAD' A
#
# COMPACT_ATOMS: atom_id res chain seq x y z
N MET A 1 -14.90 6.53 0.56
CA MET A 1 -14.08 5.32 0.75
C MET A 1 -14.99 4.10 0.69
N LEU A 2 -14.64 3.11 -0.11
CA LEU A 2 -15.30 1.81 -0.22
C LEU A 2 -14.41 0.81 0.53
N ASP A 3 -14.87 0.34 1.68
CA ASP A 3 -14.08 -0.46 2.63
C ASP A 3 -14.51 -1.92 2.61
N ASN A 4 -13.54 -2.84 2.50
CA ASN A 4 -13.74 -4.30 2.46
C ASN A 4 -14.69 -4.78 1.36
N PHE A 5 -14.68 -4.13 0.20
CA PHE A 5 -15.40 -4.59 -0.99
C PHE A 5 -14.56 -5.58 -1.79
N GLU A 6 -15.20 -6.60 -2.36
CA GLU A 6 -14.55 -7.45 -3.36
C GLU A 6 -14.28 -6.68 -4.66
N PRO A 7 -13.18 -6.96 -5.40
CA PRO A 7 -12.75 -6.15 -6.54
C PRO A 7 -13.82 -5.91 -7.62
N PRO A 8 -14.62 -6.91 -8.06
CA PRO A 8 -15.66 -6.68 -9.06
C PRO A 8 -16.76 -5.73 -8.57
N GLN A 9 -17.17 -5.89 -7.31
CA GLN A 9 -18.21 -5.06 -6.70
C GLN A 9 -17.72 -3.62 -6.51
N LEU A 10 -16.48 -3.47 -6.03
CA LEU A 10 -15.85 -2.17 -5.85
C LEU A 10 -15.82 -1.38 -7.16
N LYS A 11 -15.41 -2.02 -8.27
CA LYS A 11 -15.35 -1.39 -9.59
C LYS A 11 -16.72 -0.93 -10.08
N GLN A 12 -17.75 -1.75 -9.92
CA GLN A 12 -19.11 -1.43 -10.33
C GLN A 12 -19.67 -0.24 -9.54
N VAL A 13 -19.50 -0.26 -8.21
CA VAL A 13 -19.96 0.83 -7.33
C VAL A 13 -19.18 2.11 -7.62
N ALA A 14 -17.86 2.03 -7.78
CA ALA A 14 -17.03 3.18 -8.11
C ALA A 14 -17.45 3.85 -9.43
N ALA A 15 -17.71 3.05 -10.47
CA ALA A 15 -18.19 3.55 -11.76
C ALA A 15 -19.54 4.28 -11.61
N THR A 16 -20.47 3.67 -10.88
CA THR A 16 -21.81 4.25 -10.64
C THR A 16 -21.70 5.58 -9.89
N LEU A 17 -20.89 5.63 -8.84
CA LEU A 17 -20.67 6.84 -8.06
C LEU A 17 -20.00 7.95 -8.87
N LYS A 18 -19.00 7.64 -9.71
CA LYS A 18 -18.37 8.62 -10.60
C LYS A 18 -19.33 9.14 -11.68
N GLN A 19 -20.24 8.31 -12.18
CA GLN A 19 -21.26 8.75 -13.14
C GLN A 19 -22.25 9.75 -12.50
N GLN A 20 -22.67 9.49 -11.26
CA GLN A 20 -23.60 10.36 -10.55
C GLN A 20 -22.92 11.61 -9.98
N PHE A 21 -21.69 11.47 -9.51
CA PHE A 21 -20.92 12.52 -8.85
C PHE A 21 -19.48 12.54 -9.37
N PRO A 22 -19.24 13.15 -10.56
CA PRO A 22 -17.95 13.10 -11.24
C PRO A 22 -16.75 13.66 -10.45
N HIS A 23 -17.02 14.53 -9.47
CA HIS A 23 -16.03 15.22 -8.66
C HIS A 23 -15.59 14.44 -7.41
N LEU A 24 -16.26 13.33 -7.06
CA LEU A 24 -15.88 12.55 -5.88
C LEU A 24 -14.54 11.85 -6.11
N LEU A 25 -13.69 11.86 -5.08
CA LEU A 25 -12.56 10.95 -4.99
C LEU A 25 -13.02 9.64 -4.35
N ILE A 26 -12.67 8.53 -4.98
CA ILE A 26 -12.99 7.19 -4.51
C ILE A 26 -11.73 6.51 -4.04
N GLU A 27 -11.76 6.11 -2.78
CA GLU A 27 -10.71 5.34 -2.11
C GLU A 27 -11.17 3.89 -1.93
N ALA A 28 -10.29 2.94 -2.26
CA ALA A 28 -10.42 1.52 -1.92
C ALA A 28 -9.57 1.19 -0.68
N SER A 29 -10.18 0.53 0.30
CA SER A 29 -9.55 0.12 1.57
C SER A 29 -10.04 -1.26 2.02
N GLY A 30 -9.31 -1.87 2.95
CA GLY A 30 -9.71 -3.09 3.65
C GLY A 30 -9.13 -4.36 3.04
N GLY A 31 -8.29 -5.07 3.77
CA GLY A 31 -7.75 -6.38 3.36
C GLY A 31 -6.83 -6.41 2.12
N ILE A 32 -6.53 -5.26 1.51
CA ILE A 32 -5.69 -5.16 0.30
C ILE A 32 -4.23 -5.46 0.64
N THR A 33 -3.61 -6.36 -0.12
CA THR A 33 -2.19 -6.71 -0.03
C THR A 33 -1.46 -6.29 -1.30
N ILE A 34 -0.13 -6.35 -1.31
CA ILE A 34 0.65 -6.09 -2.53
C ILE A 34 0.26 -7.02 -3.68
N ASP A 35 -0.08 -8.28 -3.37
CA ASP A 35 -0.45 -9.30 -4.36
C ASP A 35 -1.86 -9.06 -4.93
N THR A 36 -2.80 -8.57 -4.12
CA THR A 36 -4.19 -8.33 -4.54
C THR A 36 -4.43 -6.90 -5.03
N MET A 37 -3.50 -5.97 -4.77
CA MET A 37 -3.65 -4.54 -5.12
C MET A 37 -3.99 -4.31 -6.59
N GLY A 38 -3.41 -5.10 -7.50
CA GLY A 38 -3.68 -5.00 -8.93
C GLY A 38 -5.16 -5.19 -9.29
N ASP A 39 -5.88 -6.01 -8.53
CA ASP A 39 -7.29 -6.27 -8.77
C ASP A 39 -8.18 -5.06 -8.43
N TYR A 40 -7.72 -4.19 -7.53
CA TYR A 40 -8.45 -2.99 -7.10
C TYR A 40 -8.22 -1.78 -8.02
N VAL A 41 -7.24 -1.85 -8.92
CA VAL A 41 -6.97 -0.78 -9.88
C VAL A 41 -8.14 -0.64 -10.87
N SER A 42 -8.60 0.60 -11.06
CA SER A 42 -9.73 0.93 -11.91
C SER A 42 -9.69 2.40 -12.33
N PRO A 43 -10.17 2.78 -13.52
CA PRO A 43 -10.33 4.18 -13.92
C PRO A 43 -11.22 5.02 -12.99
N HIS A 44 -12.01 4.37 -12.15
CA HIS A 44 -12.96 5.01 -11.24
C HIS A 44 -12.51 5.01 -9.77
N VAL A 45 -11.33 4.45 -9.49
CA VAL A 45 -10.72 4.42 -8.15
C VAL A 45 -9.50 5.32 -8.18
N ASP A 46 -9.50 6.36 -7.37
CA ASP A 46 -8.45 7.38 -7.38
C ASP A 46 -7.35 7.07 -6.36
N ILE A 47 -7.71 6.40 -5.26
CA ILE A 47 -6.82 6.13 -4.12
C ILE A 47 -6.95 4.67 -3.71
N ILE A 48 -5.81 4.02 -3.45
CA ILE A 48 -5.76 2.72 -2.77
C ILE A 48 -4.94 2.91 -1.51
N SER A 49 -5.54 2.65 -0.35
CA SER A 49 -4.88 2.72 0.94
C SER A 49 -4.65 1.34 1.53
N GLN A 50 -3.53 1.17 2.24
CA GLN A 50 -3.15 -0.09 2.86
C GLN A 50 -2.60 0.17 4.26
N GLY A 51 -3.33 -0.29 5.30
CA GLY A 51 -2.86 -0.24 6.68
C GLY A 51 -1.53 -0.99 6.87
N LYS A 52 -1.29 -2.04 6.05
CA LYS A 52 -0.08 -2.87 6.12
C LYS A 52 1.22 -2.11 5.90
N LEU A 53 1.17 -0.93 5.30
CA LEU A 53 2.35 -0.06 5.13
C LEU A 53 2.90 0.45 6.46
N THR A 54 2.07 0.53 7.50
CA THR A 54 2.46 1.07 8.82
C THR A 54 2.25 0.07 9.96
N GLN A 55 1.45 -0.97 9.75
CA GLN A 55 1.14 -2.00 10.74
C GLN A 55 1.38 -3.40 10.17
N GLY A 56 2.09 -4.27 10.89
CA GLY A 56 2.33 -5.65 10.42
C GLY A 56 3.19 -5.73 9.14
N TYR A 57 4.08 -4.76 8.92
CA TYR A 57 5.07 -4.76 7.84
C TYR A 57 6.31 -5.59 8.21
N GLY A 58 7.03 -6.08 7.20
CA GLY A 58 8.32 -6.73 7.39
C GLY A 58 9.43 -5.72 7.68
N PHE A 59 10.34 -6.04 8.60
CA PHE A 59 11.51 -5.20 8.89
C PHE A 59 12.71 -5.63 8.05
N VAL A 60 13.60 -4.69 7.75
CA VAL A 60 14.92 -4.99 7.18
C VAL A 60 15.86 -5.28 8.34
N ASP A 61 16.49 -6.45 8.32
CA ASP A 61 17.45 -6.87 9.34
C ASP A 61 18.85 -6.30 9.03
N PHE A 62 19.28 -5.35 9.86
CA PHE A 62 20.58 -4.70 9.73
C PHE A 62 21.55 -5.19 10.80
N SER A 63 22.80 -5.41 10.41
CA SER A 63 23.90 -5.68 11.34
C SER A 63 25.09 -4.77 11.08
N LEU A 64 25.77 -4.34 12.14
CA LEU A 64 27.02 -3.59 12.06
C LEU A 64 28.20 -4.55 12.25
N LYS A 65 29.02 -4.70 11.21
CA LYS A 65 30.26 -5.47 11.27
C LYS A 65 31.43 -4.53 11.41
N ILE A 66 31.97 -4.41 12.61
CA ILE A 66 33.16 -3.60 12.88
C ILE A 66 34.36 -4.32 12.28
N GLN A 67 35.01 -3.68 11.31
CA GLN A 67 36.31 -4.12 10.80
C GLN A 67 37.41 -3.37 11.55
N LYS A 68 38.48 -4.09 11.90
CA LYS A 68 39.66 -3.47 12.50
C LYS A 68 40.29 -2.54 11.45
N SER A 69 40.52 -1.28 11.79
CA SER A 69 41.33 -0.40 10.95
C SER A 69 42.79 -0.85 11.06
N GLU A 70 43.46 -1.03 9.92
CA GLU A 70 44.93 -1.11 9.91
C GLU A 70 45.49 0.31 10.17
N GLY A 71 45.96 0.54 11.41
CA GLY A 71 46.35 1.85 11.95
C GLY A 71 45.23 2.45 12.82
N ILE A 72 45.45 2.95 14.03
CA ILE A 72 46.62 3.51 14.71
C ILE A 72 46.54 3.01 16.16
N LEU A 73 47.23 1.94 16.50
CA LEU A 73 47.68 1.63 17.87
C LEU A 73 48.89 0.69 17.70
N ALA A 74 49.98 1.28 17.20
CA ALA A 74 51.31 0.83 17.57
C ALA A 74 51.72 1.74 18.72
N ASP A 75 51.63 1.22 19.94
CA ASP A 75 52.46 1.54 21.10
C ASP A 75 52.34 0.35 22.07
#